data_AF-A0A2G9U776-F1
#
_entry.id   AF-A0A2G9U776-F1
#
_cell.length_a   1.000
_cell.length_b   1.000
_cell.length_c   1.000
_cell.angle_alpha   90.00
_cell.angle_beta   90.00
_cell.angle_gamma   90.00
#
_symmetry.space_group_name_H-M   'P 1'
#
loop_
_entity.id
_entity.type
_entity.pdbx_description
1 polymer ?
#
loop_
_entity_poly.entity_id
_entity_poly.type
_entity_poly.pdbx_seq_one_letter_code
_entity_poly.pdbx_strand_id
1 'polypeptide(L)'
;MSRESDDHFLRCDFPLRRQCTCRKLPVQTAQLMRVHVVTPKAPITVTIQPEVELPGQEGYFGTGEAPLQLSWARYYILQLPFIYSGPAGVWIPPVGVERVGTFKGNAIQVKYVPMLSRRS
;
A
#
# COMPACT_ATOMS: atom_id res chain seq x y z
N MET A 1 -15.17 -13.47 -10.46
CA MET A 1 -14.56 -12.40 -9.65
C MET A 1 -15.69 -11.73 -8.89
N SER A 2 -16.00 -12.24 -7.69
CA SER A 2 -17.08 -11.71 -6.85
C SER A 2 -16.75 -10.26 -6.48
N ARG A 3 -17.73 -9.35 -6.65
CA ARG A 3 -17.71 -7.97 -6.15
C ARG A 3 -17.81 -7.94 -4.61
N GLU A 4 -17.03 -8.76 -3.93
CA GLU A 4 -16.85 -8.64 -2.48
C GLU A 4 -15.93 -7.45 -2.24
N SER A 5 -16.62 -6.30 -2.23
CA SER A 5 -16.24 -4.92 -1.95
C SER A 5 -14.76 -4.57 -2.10
N ASP A 6 -14.42 -3.82 -3.17
CA ASP A 6 -13.12 -3.16 -3.34
C ASP A 6 -12.70 -2.37 -2.08
N ASP A 7 -13.68 -1.90 -1.29
CA ASP A 7 -13.47 -1.28 0.02
C ASP A 7 -12.81 -2.20 1.06
N HIS A 8 -13.12 -3.50 1.05
CA HIS A 8 -12.47 -4.45 1.96
C HIS A 8 -10.98 -4.52 1.66
N PHE A 9 -10.62 -4.58 0.38
CA PHE A 9 -9.22 -4.62 -0.06
C PHE A 9 -8.44 -3.39 0.44
N LEU A 10 -9.03 -2.19 0.38
CA LEU A 10 -8.41 -0.96 0.88
C LEU A 10 -8.20 -0.94 2.40
N ARG A 11 -8.99 -1.71 3.15
CA ARG A 11 -8.94 -1.81 4.61
C ARG A 11 -8.05 -2.95 5.10
N CYS A 12 -7.58 -3.83 4.21
CA CYS A 12 -6.75 -4.96 4.58
C CYS A 12 -5.27 -4.57 4.70
N ASP A 13 -4.61 -5.23 5.64
CA ASP A 13 -3.16 -5.26 5.76
C ASP A 13 -2.55 -6.11 4.62
N PHE A 14 -1.52 -5.58 3.95
CA PHE A 14 -0.80 -6.28 2.88
C PHE A 14 0.59 -6.70 3.31
N PRO A 15 0.97 -7.98 3.14
CA PRO A 15 2.30 -8.43 3.52
C PRO A 15 3.36 -7.79 2.61
N LEU A 16 4.37 -7.16 3.22
CA LEU A 16 5.50 -6.57 2.50
C LEU A 16 6.37 -7.66 1.86
N ARG A 17 6.51 -8.81 2.53
CA ARG A 17 7.12 -10.01 1.97
C ARG A 17 6.18 -11.21 2.07
N ARG A 18 6.25 -12.10 1.08
CA ARG A 18 5.51 -13.37 1.07
C ARG A 18 6.22 -14.42 0.22
N GLN A 19 5.78 -15.67 0.29
CA GLN A 19 6.18 -16.69 -0.69
C GLN A 19 5.90 -16.27 -2.13
N CYS A 20 6.90 -16.38 -3.02
CA CYS A 20 6.63 -16.23 -4.44
C CYS A 20 5.76 -17.40 -4.91
N THR A 21 4.73 -17.08 -5.69
CA THR A 21 3.90 -18.05 -6.42
C THR A 21 4.60 -18.59 -7.67
N CYS A 22 5.83 -18.16 -7.93
CA CYS A 22 6.72 -18.67 -8.96
C CYS A 22 6.93 -20.19 -8.77
N ARG A 23 6.74 -21.02 -9.82
CA ARG A 23 6.99 -22.48 -9.72
C ARG A 23 8.47 -22.88 -9.83
N LYS A 24 9.41 -21.98 -9.50
CA LYS A 24 10.84 -22.24 -9.58
C LYS A 24 11.38 -22.63 -8.19
N LEU A 25 12.08 -23.76 -8.12
CA LEU A 25 12.84 -24.16 -6.95
C LEU A 25 14.25 -23.54 -7.01
N PRO A 26 14.83 -23.13 -5.87
CA PRO A 26 14.22 -23.08 -4.54
C PRO A 26 13.17 -21.97 -4.45
N VAL A 27 12.14 -22.18 -3.61
CA VAL A 27 11.06 -21.21 -3.39
C VAL A 27 11.66 -19.87 -2.97
N GLN A 28 11.39 -18.83 -3.76
CA GLN A 28 11.89 -17.47 -3.50
C GLN A 28 10.87 -16.65 -2.70
N THR A 29 11.36 -15.66 -1.98
CA THR A 29 10.53 -14.66 -1.31
C THR A 29 10.23 -13.51 -2.27
N ALA A 30 8.96 -13.16 -2.41
CA ALA A 30 8.49 -11.98 -3.14
C ALA A 30 8.37 -10.78 -2.18
N GLN A 31 8.76 -9.59 -2.65
CA GLN A 31 8.66 -8.33 -1.92
C GLN A 31 7.71 -7.37 -2.65
N LEU A 32 6.84 -6.70 -1.90
CA LEU A 32 6.01 -5.60 -2.39
C LEU A 32 6.91 -4.38 -2.59
N MET A 33 7.06 -3.98 -3.86
CA MET A 33 7.94 -2.87 -4.26
C MET A 33 7.17 -1.68 -4.82
N ARG A 34 5.98 -1.91 -5.38
CA ARG A 34 5.20 -0.88 -6.06
C ARG A 34 3.71 -1.10 -5.84
N VAL A 35 3.00 -0.02 -5.62
CA VAL A 35 1.53 0.02 -5.64
C VAL A 35 1.10 0.90 -6.80
N HIS A 36 0.29 0.31 -7.68
CA HIS A 36 -0.22 0.98 -8.87
C HIS A 36 -1.62 1.49 -8.56
N VAL A 37 -1.82 2.80 -8.68
CA VAL A 37 -3.10 3.44 -8.36
C VAL A 37 -3.66 4.08 -9.62
N VAL A 38 -4.82 3.59 -10.04
CA VAL A 38 -5.56 4.13 -11.19
C VAL A 38 -6.77 4.86 -10.66
N THR A 39 -6.79 6.17 -10.85
CA THR A 39 -7.94 6.97 -10.43
C THR A 39 -9.01 6.97 -11.53
N PRO A 40 -10.30 6.78 -11.20
CA PRO A 40 -11.36 6.76 -12.18
C PRO A 40 -11.62 8.16 -12.73
N LYS A 41 -12.34 8.20 -13.86
CA LYS A 41 -12.84 9.43 -14.48
C LYS A 41 -14.12 9.92 -13.77
N ALA A 42 -14.09 10.01 -12.45
CA ALA A 42 -15.21 10.41 -11.60
C ALA A 42 -14.72 11.38 -10.51
N PRO A 43 -15.59 12.24 -9.95
CA PRO A 43 -15.21 13.19 -8.91
C PRO A 43 -15.02 12.48 -7.56
N ILE A 44 -13.93 11.71 -7.46
CA ILE A 44 -13.49 11.09 -6.22
C ILE A 44 -12.14 11.66 -5.83
N THR A 45 -11.92 11.80 -4.53
CA THR A 45 -10.63 12.14 -3.96
C THR A 45 -9.99 10.84 -3.49
N VAL A 46 -8.80 10.53 -4.02
CA VAL A 46 -7.98 9.43 -3.52
C VAL A 46 -6.81 10.04 -2.74
N THR A 47 -6.64 9.62 -1.49
CA THR A 47 -5.55 10.05 -0.63
C THR A 47 -4.67 8.84 -0.30
N ILE A 48 -3.36 9.01 -0.41
CA ILE A 48 -2.38 7.97 -0.07
C ILE A 48 -1.53 8.47 1.11
N GLN A 49 -1.54 7.71 2.19
CA GLN A 49 -0.63 7.84 3.32
C GLN A 49 -0.04 6.45 3.58
N PRO A 50 1.09 6.11 2.92
CA PRO A 50 1.66 4.78 3.08
C PRO A 50 2.22 4.62 4.49
N GLU A 51 1.79 3.57 5.17
CA GLU A 51 2.29 3.19 6.48
C GLU A 51 2.77 1.75 6.41
N VAL A 52 4.05 1.55 6.69
CA VAL A 52 4.68 0.24 6.71
C VAL A 52 5.12 -0.08 8.13
N GLU A 53 4.63 -1.19 8.66
CA GLU A 53 5.01 -1.73 9.96
C GLU A 53 5.99 -2.87 9.76
N LEU A 54 7.10 -2.88 10.50
CA LEU A 54 8.12 -3.91 10.41
C LEU A 54 8.34 -4.59 11.76
N PRO A 55 8.41 -5.94 11.82
CA PRO A 55 8.71 -6.65 13.05
C PRO A 55 10.07 -6.24 13.62
N GLY A 56 10.11 -5.97 14.93
CA GLY A 56 11.33 -5.57 15.63
C GLY A 56 11.76 -4.12 15.41
N GLN A 57 10.94 -3.30 14.75
CA GLN A 57 11.11 -1.85 14.67
C GLN A 57 9.88 -1.18 15.30
N GLU A 58 10.09 -0.19 16.15
CA GLU A 58 8.99 0.57 16.73
C GLU A 58 8.44 1.61 15.74
N GLY A 59 7.11 1.71 15.65
CA GLY A 59 6.41 2.70 14.82
C GLY A 59 6.14 2.28 13.38
N TYR A 60 5.88 3.27 12.52
CA TYR A 60 5.55 3.10 11.11
C TYR A 60 6.52 3.85 10.21
N PHE A 61 6.91 3.22 9.12
CA PHE A 61 7.65 3.85 8.03
C PHE A 61 6.66 4.45 7.03
N GLY A 62 6.77 5.75 6.81
CA GLY A 62 5.99 6.48 5.81
C GLY A 62 6.88 7.35 4.93
N THR A 63 6.26 8.26 4.17
CA THR A 63 6.97 9.21 3.31
C THR A 63 7.61 10.36 4.09
N GLY A 64 7.20 10.58 5.34
CA GLY A 64 7.57 11.78 6.11
C GLY A 64 6.85 13.05 5.65
N GLU A 65 5.97 12.94 4.66
CA GLU A 65 5.18 14.03 4.11
C GLU A 65 3.70 13.90 4.50
N ALA A 66 2.94 14.99 4.31
CA ALA A 66 1.50 14.95 4.48
C ALA A 66 0.84 13.97 3.49
N PRO A 67 -0.35 13.42 3.81
CA PRO A 67 -1.07 12.50 2.94
C PRO A 67 -1.26 13.06 1.52
N LEU A 68 -0.84 12.30 0.52
CA LEU A 68 -0.84 12.74 -0.88
C LEU A 68 -2.24 12.61 -1.47
N GLN A 69 -2.82 13.72 -1.95
CA GLN A 69 -4.05 13.71 -2.72
C GLN A 69 -3.77 13.51 -4.21
N LEU A 70 -4.44 12.55 -4.82
CA LEU A 70 -4.30 12.21 -6.23
C LEU A 70 -5.32 12.94 -7.10
N SER A 71 -4.91 13.34 -8.29
CA SER A 71 -5.80 13.88 -9.32
C SER A 71 -6.61 12.76 -9.98
N TRP A 72 -7.82 13.08 -10.43
CA TRP A 72 -8.71 12.16 -11.16
C TRP A 72 -8.18 11.83 -12.57
N ALA A 73 -8.63 10.70 -13.14
CA ALA A 73 -8.25 10.22 -14.47
C ALA A 73 -6.73 10.12 -14.74
N ARG A 74 -5.95 9.76 -13.71
CA ARG A 74 -4.49 9.59 -13.75
C ARG A 74 -4.06 8.22 -13.25
N TYR A 75 -2.86 7.85 -13.66
CA TYR A 75 -2.15 6.66 -13.24
C TYR A 75 -0.95 7.05 -12.39
N TYR A 76 -0.87 6.52 -11.18
CA TYR A 76 0.20 6.78 -10.23
C TYR A 76 0.91 5.47 -9.87
N ILE A 77 2.21 5.58 -9.62
CA ILE A 77 3.01 4.49 -9.07
C ILE A 77 3.58 4.99 -7.74
N LEU A 78 3.16 4.38 -6.65
CA LEU A 78 3.84 4.51 -5.36
C LEU A 78 4.97 3.48 -5.32
N GLN A 79 6.20 3.96 -5.25
CA GLN A 79 7.38 3.10 -5.10
C GLN A 79 7.75 2.98 -3.63
N LEU A 80 7.80 1.75 -3.11
CA LEU A 80 8.23 1.47 -1.75
C LEU A 80 9.76 1.29 -1.68
N PRO A 81 10.39 1.65 -0.55
CA PRO A 81 11.82 1.43 -0.34
C PRO A 81 12.22 -0.04 -0.45
N PHE A 82 13.42 -0.29 -0.97
CA PHE A 82 14.02 -1.62 -0.93
C PHE A 82 14.56 -1.96 0.47
N ILE A 83 15.09 -0.95 1.16
CA ILE A 83 15.68 -1.03 2.49
C ILE A 83 14.94 -0.05 3.40
N TYR A 84 14.60 -0.52 4.60
CA TYR A 84 13.99 0.29 5.65
C TYR A 84 15.02 0.46 6.77
N SER A 85 15.19 1.68 7.27
CA SER A 85 16.12 1.98 8.35
C SER A 85 15.49 2.97 9.31
N GLY A 86 15.47 2.63 10.60
CA GLY A 86 14.91 3.45 11.66
C GLY A 86 15.91 3.64 12.82
N PRO A 87 15.46 4.18 13.96
CA PRO A 87 16.27 4.34 15.16
C PRO A 87 16.87 3.02 15.68
N ALA A 88 16.17 1.89 15.47
CA ALA A 88 16.67 0.55 15.80
C ALA A 88 17.54 -0.06 14.68
N GLY A 89 18.05 0.77 13.76
CA GLY A 89 18.97 0.39 12.70
C GLY A 89 18.30 0.00 11.38
N VAL A 90 19.08 -0.63 10.50
CA VAL A 90 18.58 -1.16 9.23
C VAL A 90 17.79 -2.43 9.50
N TRP A 91 16.56 -2.49 8.99
CA TRP A 91 15.78 -3.71 9.07
C TRP A 91 16.34 -4.77 8.11
N ILE A 92 16.80 -5.87 8.71
CA ILE A 92 17.28 -7.04 7.98
C ILE A 92 16.15 -8.06 7.94
N PRO A 93 15.68 -8.46 6.74
CA PRO A 93 14.61 -9.43 6.63
C PRO A 93 15.07 -10.80 7.16
N PRO A 94 14.25 -11.50 7.96
CA PRO A 94 14.61 -12.83 8.44
C PRO A 94 14.75 -13.82 7.27
N VAL A 95 15.64 -14.80 7.45
CA VAL A 95 15.88 -15.84 6.44
C VAL A 95 14.66 -16.76 6.41
N GLY A 96 13.89 -16.74 5.32
CA GLY A 96 12.70 -17.58 5.18
C GLY A 96 11.67 -17.04 4.20
N VAL A 97 10.56 -17.76 4.10
CA VAL A 97 9.46 -17.53 3.13
C VAL A 97 8.20 -16.98 3.81
N GLU A 98 8.33 -16.57 5.07
CA GLU A 98 7.19 -16.12 5.88
C GLU A 98 6.65 -14.77 5.43
N ARG A 99 5.42 -14.46 5.88
CA ARG A 99 4.85 -13.12 5.70
C ARG A 99 5.51 -12.20 6.72
N VAL A 100 6.30 -11.24 6.24
CA VAL A 100 7.06 -10.33 7.11
C VAL A 100 6.87 -8.89 6.67
N GLY A 101 6.61 -8.02 7.64
CA GLY A 101 6.29 -6.62 7.41
C GLY A 101 4.91 -6.43 6.79
N THR A 102 4.30 -5.28 7.05
CA THR A 102 2.92 -5.02 6.67
C THR A 102 2.77 -3.61 6.14
N PHE A 103 2.31 -3.48 4.91
CA PHE A 103 1.71 -2.23 4.42
C PHE A 103 0.28 -2.16 4.97
N LYS A 104 0.02 -1.17 5.83
CA LYS A 104 -1.20 -1.11 6.63
C LYS A 104 -2.44 -0.87 5.77
N GLY A 105 -3.54 -1.50 6.19
CA GLY A 105 -4.87 -1.16 5.69
C GLY A 105 -5.19 0.30 5.97
N ASN A 106 -6.07 0.88 5.14
CA ASN A 106 -6.43 2.30 5.15
C ASN A 106 -5.31 3.28 4.77
N ALA A 107 -4.13 2.79 4.40
CA ALA A 107 -3.06 3.60 3.83
C ALA A 107 -3.45 4.23 2.47
N ILE A 108 -4.45 3.66 1.80
CA ILE A 108 -5.09 4.25 0.63
C ILE A 108 -6.56 4.49 0.96
N GLN A 109 -6.95 5.75 0.94
CA GLN A 109 -8.29 6.20 1.27
C GLN A 109 -8.98 6.74 0.02
N VAL A 110 -10.22 6.32 -0.19
CA VAL A 110 -11.05 6.81 -1.28
C VAL A 110 -12.25 7.52 -0.68
N LYS A 111 -12.43 8.80 -1.02
CA LYS A 111 -13.57 9.62 -0.59
C LYS A 111 -14.33 10.09 -1.81
N TYR A 112 -15.62 9.77 -1.86
CA TYR A 112 -16.51 10.28 -2.90
C TYR A 112 -16.82 11.75 -2.62
N VAL A 113 -16.65 12.61 -3.62
CA VAL A 113 -17.11 13.99 -3.53
C VAL A 113 -18.53 14.03 -4.08
N PRO A 114 -19.55 14.36 -3.26
CA PRO A 114 -20.91 14.46 -3.77
C PRO A 114 -20.97 15.54 -4.84
N MET A 115 -21.49 15.19 -6.01
CA MET A 115 -21.84 16.17 -7.03
C MET A 115 -22.97 17.02 -6.46
N LEU A 116 -22.65 18.21 -5.97
CA LEU A 116 -23.67 19.21 -5.64
C LEU A 116 -24.50 19.44 -6.90
N SER A 117 -25.72 18.91 -6.91
CA SER A 117 -26.73 19.30 -7.88
C SER A 117 -26.93 20.80 -7.68
N ARG A 118 -26.31 21.62 -8.55
CA ARG A 118 -26.70 23.02 -8.70
C ARG A 118 -28.14 23.01 -9.19
N ARG A 119 -29.10 23.07 -8.27
CA ARG A 119 -30.46 23.51 -8.58
C ARG A 119 -30.34 25.01 -8.86
N SER A 120 -30.40 25.38 -10.14
CA SER A 120 -30.79 26.72 -10.58
C SER A 120 -32.30 26.86 -10.47
#